data_AF-A0A9P6QSR6-F1
#
_entry.id   AF-A0A9P6QSR6-F1
#
_cell.length_a   1.000
_cell.length_b   1.000
_cell.length_c   1.000
_cell.angle_alpha   90.00
_cell.angle_beta   90.00
_cell.angle_gamma   90.00
#
_symmetry.space_group_name_H-M   'P 1'
#
loop_
_entity.id
_entity.type
_entity.pdbx_description
1 polymer ?
#
loop_
_entity_poly.entity_id
_entity_poly.type
_entity_poly.pdbx_seq_one_letter_code
_entity_poly.pdbx_strand_id
1 'polypeptide(L)'
;MIQGVYLEHVSIHSDAFKEFSQRFGDKLSSLYEVNFTELVNGYLGDATEWEATAFYHGTTHCGCVDQRVYNVDNAKISVQDWCMNSYCSTRGIMINGHLRAKLAALDGHFFSPVINIARSFAQTRSKLAGRPLNYLSIFICIARRVLSSSNGAHFYYVQNDCDILPVFLAIVQI
;
A
#
# COMPACT_ATOMS: atom_id res chain seq x y z
N MET A 1 -16.82 -2.43 2.78
CA MET A 1 -15.71 -1.96 3.66
C MET A 1 -14.87 -3.17 3.97
N ILE A 2 -13.56 -3.10 3.79
CA ILE A 2 -12.68 -4.24 4.02
C ILE A 2 -12.60 -4.52 5.52
N GLN A 3 -12.77 -5.77 5.95
CA GLN A 3 -12.56 -6.20 7.34
C GLN A 3 -11.61 -7.39 7.42
N GLY A 4 -10.88 -7.47 8.54
CA GLY A 4 -9.95 -8.55 8.83
C GLY A 4 -8.80 -8.68 7.82
N VAL A 5 -8.03 -7.60 7.69
CA VAL A 5 -6.83 -7.60 6.84
C VAL A 5 -5.66 -8.25 7.58
N TYR A 6 -5.00 -9.20 6.94
CA TYR A 6 -3.73 -9.76 7.40
C TYR A 6 -2.70 -9.71 6.30
N LEU A 7 -1.43 -9.67 6.70
CA LEU A 7 -0.30 -9.74 5.79
C LEU A 7 0.29 -11.13 5.83
N GLU A 8 0.59 -11.66 4.65
CA GLU A 8 1.42 -12.85 4.49
C GLU A 8 2.73 -12.45 3.84
N HIS A 9 3.84 -12.95 4.37
CA HIS A 9 5.15 -12.66 3.80
C HIS A 9 5.31 -13.38 2.46
N VAL A 10 5.62 -12.64 1.40
CA VAL A 10 5.86 -13.21 0.09
C VAL A 10 7.29 -13.74 0.02
N SER A 11 7.43 -15.04 -0.23
CA SER A 11 8.73 -15.70 -0.38
C SER A 11 9.57 -15.07 -1.49
N ILE A 12 10.88 -14.91 -1.24
CA ILE A 12 11.85 -14.38 -2.21
C ILE A 12 11.97 -15.24 -3.49
N HIS A 13 11.53 -16.50 -3.41
CA HIS A 13 11.55 -17.42 -4.54
C HIS A 13 10.28 -17.37 -5.40
N SER A 14 9.24 -16.67 -4.94
CA SER A 14 7.99 -16.52 -5.69
C SER A 14 8.15 -15.58 -6.89
N ASP A 15 7.31 -15.76 -7.90
CA ASP A 15 7.38 -14.94 -9.11
C ASP A 15 6.97 -13.49 -8.84
N ALA A 16 5.99 -13.27 -7.96
CA ALA A 16 5.62 -11.93 -7.51
C ALA A 16 6.80 -11.19 -6.86
N PHE A 17 7.57 -11.85 -5.99
CA PHE A 17 8.75 -11.22 -5.39
C PHE A 17 9.81 -10.89 -6.44
N LYS A 18 10.10 -11.81 -7.36
CA LYS A 18 11.08 -11.56 -8.44
C LYS A 18 10.66 -10.40 -9.33
N GLU A 19 9.39 -10.35 -9.72
CA GLU A 19 8.83 -9.25 -10.53
C GLU A 19 9.02 -7.91 -9.83
N PHE A 20 8.57 -7.79 -8.58
CA PHE A 20 8.68 -6.52 -7.86
C PHE A 20 10.13 -6.21 -7.48
N SER A 21 10.96 -7.19 -7.19
CA SER A 21 12.40 -6.97 -6.98
C SER A 21 13.06 -6.37 -8.23
N GLN A 22 12.71 -6.81 -9.43
CA GLN A 22 13.20 -6.20 -10.66
C GLN A 22 12.74 -4.75 -10.82
N ARG A 23 11.48 -4.45 -10.44
CA ARG A 23 10.90 -3.10 -10.57
C ARG A 23 11.40 -2.10 -9.53
N PHE A 24 11.55 -2.54 -8.28
CA PHE A 24 12.05 -1.72 -7.16
C PHE A 24 13.58 -1.70 -7.07
N GLY A 25 14.26 -2.63 -7.74
CA GLY A 25 15.71 -2.81 -7.70
C GLY A 25 16.20 -3.40 -6.37
N ASP A 26 17.44 -3.06 -6.02
CA ASP A 26 18.10 -3.45 -4.77
C ASP A 26 17.46 -2.85 -3.50
N LYS A 27 16.46 -1.98 -3.67
CA LYS A 27 15.78 -1.29 -2.58
C LYS A 27 14.62 -2.08 -1.97
N LEU A 28 14.11 -3.14 -2.62
CA LEU A 28 13.03 -3.95 -2.04
C LEU A 28 13.58 -4.79 -0.88
N SER A 29 13.15 -4.48 0.34
CA SER A 29 13.55 -5.22 1.54
C SER A 29 12.64 -6.42 1.79
N SER A 30 11.32 -6.20 1.66
CA SER A 30 10.30 -7.21 1.95
C SER A 30 9.04 -6.93 1.14
N LEU A 31 8.30 -7.99 0.83
CA LEU A 31 7.02 -7.91 0.13
C LEU A 31 6.00 -8.74 0.90
N TYR A 32 4.80 -8.19 1.06
CA TYR A 32 3.70 -8.85 1.74
C TYR A 32 2.47 -8.85 0.86
N GLU A 33 1.77 -9.98 0.84
CA GLU A 33 0.45 -10.07 0.24
C GLU A 33 -0.59 -9.58 1.24
N VAL A 34 -1.48 -8.70 0.77
CA VAL A 34 -2.58 -8.15 1.54
C VAL A 34 -3.77 -9.07 1.37
N ASN A 35 -4.07 -9.83 2.42
CA ASN A 35 -5.18 -10.76 2.42
C ASN A 35 -6.36 -10.22 3.24
N PHE A 36 -7.56 -10.49 2.76
CA PHE A 36 -8.82 -10.03 3.36
C PHE A 36 -9.62 -11.23 3.85
N THR A 37 -9.89 -11.35 5.16
CA THR A 37 -10.69 -12.49 5.69
C THR A 37 -12.16 -12.36 5.35
N GLU A 38 -12.69 -11.14 5.26
CA GLU A 38 -14.10 -10.90 4.95
C GLU A 38 -14.24 -9.78 3.90
N LEU A 39 -14.80 -10.16 2.74
CA LEU A 39 -15.19 -9.21 1.71
C LEU A 39 -16.62 -8.74 1.99
N VAL A 40 -16.77 -7.70 2.80
CA VAL A 40 -18.10 -7.13 3.06
C VAL A 40 -18.64 -6.48 1.79
N ASN A 41 -19.81 -6.95 1.32
CA ASN A 41 -20.59 -6.44 0.17
C ASN A 41 -19.96 -6.61 -1.22
N GLY A 42 -19.44 -7.80 -1.56
CA GLY A 42 -19.01 -8.08 -2.93
C GLY A 42 -17.89 -7.13 -3.41
N TYR A 43 -17.02 -6.70 -2.48
CA TYR A 43 -16.00 -5.67 -2.66
C TYR A 43 -15.12 -5.87 -3.91
N LEU A 44 -14.88 -7.13 -4.29
CA LEU A 44 -14.07 -7.45 -5.48
C LEU A 44 -14.80 -7.25 -6.81
N GLY A 45 -16.13 -7.11 -6.83
CA GLY A 45 -16.89 -6.91 -8.06
C GLY A 45 -16.59 -7.96 -9.15
N ASP A 46 -16.71 -7.56 -10.41
CA ASP A 46 -16.23 -8.34 -11.56
C ASP A 46 -14.74 -8.04 -11.78
N ALA A 47 -13.92 -9.08 -11.95
CA ALA A 47 -12.49 -8.97 -12.21
C ALA A 47 -12.17 -8.12 -13.46
N THR A 48 -13.08 -8.09 -14.44
CA THR A 48 -12.94 -7.31 -15.68
C THR A 48 -13.10 -5.80 -15.48
N GLU A 49 -13.64 -5.36 -14.35
CA GLU A 49 -13.76 -3.94 -14.03
C GLU A 49 -12.46 -3.32 -13.53
N TRP A 50 -11.49 -4.14 -13.11
CA TRP A 50 -10.21 -3.68 -12.59
C TRP A 50 -9.22 -3.42 -13.71
N GLU A 51 -8.46 -2.34 -13.57
CA GLU A 51 -7.34 -2.06 -14.45
C GLU A 51 -6.28 -3.16 -14.34
N ALA A 52 -5.76 -3.61 -15.49
CA ALA A 52 -4.62 -4.54 -15.51
C ALA A 52 -3.31 -3.88 -15.02
N THR A 53 -3.28 -2.54 -14.96
CA THR A 53 -2.12 -1.78 -14.52
C THR A 53 -2.05 -1.74 -13.00
N ALA A 54 -0.89 -2.09 -12.44
CA ALA A 54 -0.61 -1.89 -11.02
C ALA A 54 -0.33 -0.39 -10.73
N PHE A 55 -0.94 0.12 -9.68
CA PHE A 55 -0.80 1.47 -9.19
C PHE A 55 -0.11 1.48 -7.84
N TYR A 56 0.83 2.41 -7.65
CA TYR A 56 1.64 2.52 -6.44
C TYR A 56 1.21 3.71 -5.58
N HIS A 57 1.06 3.47 -4.29
CA HIS A 57 0.80 4.50 -3.29
C HIS A 57 1.82 4.42 -2.14
N GLY A 58 2.67 5.43 -2.06
CA GLY A 58 3.69 5.51 -1.04
C GLY A 58 3.21 6.19 0.24
N THR A 59 3.61 5.67 1.39
CA THR A 59 3.30 6.25 2.70
C THR A 59 4.47 6.12 3.68
N THR A 60 4.38 6.81 4.82
CA THR A 60 5.42 6.73 5.85
C THR A 60 5.44 5.36 6.50
N HIS A 61 6.61 4.78 6.70
CA HIS A 61 6.80 3.57 7.50
C HIS A 61 7.18 3.95 8.94
N CYS A 62 6.67 3.22 9.94
CA CYS A 62 7.06 3.45 11.33
C CYS A 62 7.84 2.29 11.96
N GLY A 63 8.34 1.35 11.13
CA GLY A 63 9.15 0.21 11.58
C GLY A 63 8.35 -0.95 12.17
N CYS A 64 7.04 -0.80 12.29
CA CYS A 64 6.19 -1.80 12.92
C CYS A 64 6.20 -3.15 12.19
N VAL A 65 6.33 -3.18 10.84
CA VAL A 65 6.28 -4.45 10.07
C VAL A 65 7.52 -5.25 10.43
N ASP A 66 8.64 -4.55 10.37
CA ASP A 66 9.98 -5.08 10.51
C ASP A 66 10.14 -5.77 11.87
N GLN A 67 9.61 -5.18 12.96
CA GLN A 67 9.72 -5.72 14.33
C GLN A 67 8.95 -7.04 14.55
N ARG A 68 7.85 -7.27 13.82
CA ARG A 68 6.96 -8.42 14.05
C ARG A 68 7.34 -9.64 13.20
N VAL A 69 8.03 -9.43 12.08
CA VAL A 69 8.45 -10.48 11.13
C VAL A 69 9.59 -11.34 11.66
N TYR A 70 10.33 -10.86 12.66
CA TYR A 70 11.33 -11.66 13.37
C TYR A 70 10.74 -12.75 14.28
N ASN A 71 9.41 -12.78 14.49
CA ASN A 71 8.73 -13.87 15.20
C ASN A 71 8.10 -14.83 14.18
N VAL A 72 8.89 -15.82 13.77
CA VAL A 72 8.71 -16.67 12.58
C VAL A 72 7.52 -17.65 12.69
N ASP A 73 6.91 -17.79 13.87
CA ASP A 73 5.88 -18.81 14.11
C ASP A 73 4.47 -18.41 13.64
N ASN A 74 4.23 -17.14 13.27
CA ASN A 74 2.93 -16.67 12.79
C ASN A 74 3.01 -16.15 11.34
N ALA A 75 2.80 -17.04 10.37
CA ALA A 75 2.74 -16.70 8.94
C ALA A 75 1.58 -15.74 8.58
N LYS A 76 0.59 -15.60 9.48
CA LYS A 76 -0.55 -14.69 9.34
C LYS A 76 -0.59 -13.74 10.53
N ILE A 77 -0.31 -12.46 10.29
CA ILE A 77 -0.33 -11.43 11.34
C ILE A 77 -1.48 -10.48 11.04
N SER A 78 -2.43 -10.38 11.97
CA SER A 78 -3.50 -9.38 11.89
C SER A 78 -2.91 -7.98 11.96
N VAL A 79 -3.41 -7.07 11.12
CA VAL A 79 -2.97 -5.66 11.11
C VAL A 79 -3.12 -4.99 12.48
N GLN A 80 -4.12 -5.39 13.26
CA GLN A 80 -4.35 -4.86 14.61
C GLN A 80 -3.21 -5.22 15.58
N ASP A 81 -2.63 -6.40 15.39
CA ASP A 81 -1.53 -6.89 16.22
C ASP A 81 -0.19 -6.32 15.76
N TRP A 82 -0.07 -5.94 14.49
CA TRP A 82 1.18 -5.48 13.91
C TRP A 82 1.63 -4.12 14.47
N CYS A 83 0.74 -3.13 14.58
CA CYS A 83 1.14 -1.78 14.99
C CYS A 83 0.19 -1.19 16.03
N MET A 84 0.72 -0.81 17.19
CA MET A 84 -0.05 -0.09 18.23
C MET A 84 0.00 1.43 18.05
N ASN A 85 0.80 1.95 17.12
CA ASN A 85 0.91 3.37 16.87
C ASN A 85 -0.31 3.87 16.06
N SER A 86 -1.17 4.66 16.71
CA SER A 86 -2.35 5.27 16.10
C SER A 86 -2.02 6.25 14.96
N TYR A 87 -0.79 6.76 14.90
CA TYR A 87 -0.28 7.64 13.85
C TYR A 87 0.45 6.89 12.72
N CYS A 88 0.39 5.55 12.68
CA CYS A 88 0.95 4.79 11.57
C CYS A 88 0.02 4.89 10.35
N SER A 89 0.45 5.61 9.31
CA SER A 89 -0.33 5.75 8.07
C SER A 89 -0.57 4.41 7.38
N THR A 90 0.43 3.52 7.35
CA THR A 90 0.29 2.16 6.79
C THR A 90 -0.79 1.36 7.53
N ARG A 91 -0.78 1.37 8.88
CA ARG A 91 -1.84 0.76 9.70
C ARG A 91 -3.20 1.40 9.43
N GLY A 92 -3.25 2.72 9.34
CA GLY A 92 -4.47 3.47 9.07
C GLY A 92 -5.15 3.03 7.77
N ILE A 93 -4.35 2.92 6.70
CA ILE A 93 -4.80 2.43 5.38
C ILE A 93 -5.26 0.97 5.46
N MET A 94 -4.52 0.11 6.15
CA MET A 94 -4.86 -1.31 6.25
C MET A 94 -6.12 -1.59 7.06
N ILE A 95 -6.42 -0.80 8.09
CA ILE A 95 -7.62 -0.98 8.93
C ILE A 95 -8.85 -0.35 8.28
N ASN A 96 -8.70 0.84 7.69
CA ASN A 96 -9.84 1.65 7.28
C ASN A 96 -9.96 1.82 5.76
N GLY A 97 -9.06 1.21 4.99
CA GLY A 97 -8.87 1.53 3.58
C GLY A 97 -8.17 2.88 3.38
N HIS A 98 -7.98 3.26 2.13
CA HIS A 98 -7.58 4.62 1.79
C HIS A 98 -8.74 5.56 2.16
N LEU A 99 -8.78 6.08 3.39
CA LEU A 99 -9.86 6.97 3.81
C LEU A 99 -9.69 8.36 3.21
N ARG A 100 -10.77 8.89 2.61
CA ARG A 100 -10.81 10.27 2.15
C ARG A 100 -10.56 11.25 3.31
N ALA A 101 -9.45 11.96 3.31
CA ALA A 101 -9.26 13.08 4.24
C ALA A 101 -10.19 14.22 3.82
N LYS A 102 -11.14 14.61 4.70
CA LYS A 102 -12.09 15.72 4.47
C LYS A 102 -11.45 17.10 4.23
N LEU A 103 -10.12 17.22 4.24
CA LEU A 103 -9.39 18.48 4.45
C LEU A 103 -8.63 19.04 3.25
N ALA A 104 -8.63 18.40 2.08
CA ALA A 104 -7.99 18.96 0.89
C ALA A 104 -9.00 19.07 -0.24
N ALA A 105 -9.05 20.23 -0.91
CA ALA A 105 -9.84 20.51 -2.11
C ALA A 105 -9.41 19.71 -3.35
N LEU A 106 -8.80 18.53 -3.14
CA LEU A 106 -8.34 17.60 -4.16
C LEU A 106 -9.19 16.34 -4.00
N ASP A 107 -10.15 16.16 -4.90
CA ASP A 107 -11.08 15.04 -4.88
C ASP A 107 -10.38 13.73 -5.28
N GLY A 108 -9.97 12.93 -4.29
CA GLY A 108 -9.60 11.53 -4.49
C GLY A 108 -8.23 11.13 -3.92
N HIS A 109 -7.91 9.85 -4.10
CA HIS A 109 -6.65 9.23 -3.68
C HIS A 109 -5.64 9.23 -4.81
N PHE A 110 -4.45 9.77 -4.58
CA PHE A 110 -3.41 9.82 -5.60
C PHE A 110 -2.60 8.53 -5.65
N PHE A 111 -2.47 8.02 -6.87
CA PHE A 111 -1.65 6.87 -7.23
C PHE A 111 -0.81 7.19 -8.45
N SER A 112 0.23 6.39 -8.67
CA SER A 112 1.02 6.45 -9.89
C SER A 112 1.34 5.05 -10.38
N PRO A 113 1.31 4.76 -11.69
CA PRO A 113 1.89 3.53 -12.24
C PRO A 113 3.43 3.55 -12.20
N VAL A 114 4.04 4.67 -11.79
CA VAL A 114 5.50 4.84 -11.71
C VAL A 114 5.95 4.78 -10.25
N ILE A 115 6.68 3.72 -9.90
CA ILE A 115 7.19 3.46 -8.54
C ILE A 115 7.96 4.67 -7.97
N ASN A 116 8.80 5.31 -8.79
CA ASN A 116 9.63 6.43 -8.32
C ASN A 116 8.80 7.63 -7.86
N ILE A 117 7.60 7.83 -8.41
CA ILE A 117 6.69 8.89 -7.97
C ILE A 117 6.13 8.55 -6.59
N ALA A 118 5.67 7.31 -6.39
CA ALA A 118 5.19 6.84 -5.09
C ALA A 118 6.28 6.91 -4.01
N ARG A 119 7.52 6.54 -4.36
CA ARG A 119 8.71 6.68 -3.49
C ARG A 119 8.94 8.13 -3.09
N SER A 120 9.01 9.04 -4.06
CA SER A 120 9.23 10.47 -3.83
C SER A 120 8.17 11.08 -2.92
N PHE A 121 6.90 10.71 -3.13
CA PHE A 121 5.80 11.11 -2.27
C PHE A 121 5.96 10.60 -0.84
N ALA A 122 6.27 9.32 -0.64
CA ALA A 122 6.49 8.73 0.67
C ALA A 122 7.68 9.36 1.42
N GLN A 123 8.78 9.67 0.71
CA GLN A 123 9.94 10.36 1.26
C GLN A 123 9.57 11.76 1.74
N THR A 124 8.84 12.52 0.93
CA THR A 124 8.38 13.87 1.28
C THR A 124 7.49 13.84 2.52
N ARG A 125 6.53 12.90 2.57
CA ARG A 125 5.67 12.70 3.75
C ARG A 125 6.46 12.31 5.00
N SER A 126 7.46 11.44 4.86
CA SER A 126 8.28 10.98 6.00
C SER A 126 9.13 12.11 6.58
N LYS A 127 9.71 12.97 5.72
CA LYS A 127 10.42 14.18 6.13
C LYS A 127 9.52 15.15 6.89
N LEU A 128 8.32 15.43 6.35
CA LEU A 128 7.35 16.32 7.00
C LEU A 128 6.86 15.77 8.36
N ALA A 129 6.82 14.44 8.52
CA ALA A 129 6.45 13.78 9.76
C ALA A 129 7.61 13.63 10.77
N GLY A 130 8.83 14.07 10.44
CA GLY A 130 10.01 13.94 11.29
C GLY A 130 10.40 12.48 11.60
N ARG A 131 10.07 11.52 10.71
CA ARG A 131 10.30 10.09 10.94
C ARG A 131 11.64 9.61 10.38
N PRO A 132 12.26 8.60 11.01
CA PRO A 132 13.49 8.00 10.49
C PRO A 132 13.27 7.46 9.07
N LEU A 133 14.20 7.80 8.18
CA LEU A 133 14.14 7.59 6.73
C LEU A 133 14.75 6.25 6.30
N ASN A 134 14.76 5.22 7.12
CA ASN A 134 15.43 3.97 6.74
C ASN A 134 14.58 3.16 5.74
N TYR A 135 13.26 3.24 5.87
CA TYR A 135 12.32 2.45 5.08
C TYR A 135 11.05 3.25 4.74
N LEU A 136 10.39 2.85 3.66
CA LEU A 136 9.11 3.36 3.18
C LEU A 136 8.14 2.20 3.02
N SER A 137 6.85 2.48 3.21
CA SER A 137 5.76 1.57 2.89
C SER A 137 5.19 1.96 1.54
N ILE A 138 5.15 1.04 0.58
CA ILE A 138 4.54 1.27 -0.74
C ILE A 138 3.47 0.23 -0.98
N PHE A 139 2.22 0.68 -1.02
CA PHE A 139 1.12 -0.16 -1.45
C PHE A 139 1.15 -0.33 -2.96
N ILE A 140 0.95 -1.57 -3.39
CA ILE A 140 0.74 -1.94 -4.78
C ILE A 140 -0.73 -2.32 -4.88
N CYS A 141 -1.47 -1.50 -5.60
CA CYS A 141 -2.92 -1.59 -5.71
C CYS A 141 -3.32 -1.91 -7.14
N ILE A 142 -4.43 -2.63 -7.29
CA ILE A 142 -5.25 -2.54 -8.50
C ILE A 142 -6.38 -1.56 -8.21
N ALA A 143 -6.85 -0.88 -9.24
CA ALA A 143 -7.91 0.10 -9.12
C ALA A 143 -8.88 0.01 -10.31
N ARG A 144 -10.08 0.54 -10.14
CA ARG A 144 -11.04 0.74 -11.23
C ARG A 144 -11.50 2.20 -11.27
N ARG A 145 -12.12 2.62 -12.37
CA ARG A 145 -12.61 4.00 -12.56
C ARG A 145 -11.51 5.05 -12.29
N VAL A 146 -10.31 4.75 -12.78
CA VAL A 146 -9.13 5.57 -12.56
C VAL A 146 -9.19 6.81 -13.44
N LEU A 147 -9.02 7.99 -12.84
CA LEU A 147 -9.07 9.28 -13.55
C LEU A 147 -7.66 9.87 -13.66
N SER A 148 -7.33 10.46 -14.81
CA SER A 148 -6.06 11.17 -14.99
C SER A 148 -6.09 12.51 -14.26
N SER A 149 -5.02 12.81 -13.53
CA SER A 149 -4.87 14.10 -12.85
C SER A 149 -4.44 15.18 -13.85
N SER A 150 -5.00 16.38 -13.72
CA SER A 150 -4.52 17.58 -14.43
C SER A 150 -3.15 18.07 -13.91
N ASN A 151 -2.70 17.59 -12.75
CA ASN A 151 -1.48 18.06 -12.07
C ASN A 151 -0.17 17.41 -12.57
N GLY A 152 -0.21 16.64 -13.67
CA GLY A 152 0.99 16.14 -14.34
C GLY A 152 0.83 14.72 -14.90
N ALA A 153 1.64 14.41 -15.92
CA ALA A 153 1.75 13.05 -16.44
C ALA A 153 2.09 12.10 -15.28
N HIS A 154 1.42 10.96 -15.20
CA HIS A 154 1.64 9.88 -14.24
C HIS A 154 1.03 10.04 -12.83
N PHE A 155 0.22 11.07 -12.58
CA PHE A 155 -0.67 11.08 -11.40
C PHE A 155 -2.08 10.67 -11.82
N TYR A 156 -2.59 9.67 -11.13
CA TYR A 156 -3.95 9.19 -11.29
C TYR A 156 -4.66 9.33 -9.96
N TYR A 157 -5.98 9.51 -10.01
CA TYR A 157 -6.77 9.54 -8.81
C TYR A 157 -8.00 8.65 -8.91
N VAL A 158 -8.38 8.12 -7.76
CA VAL A 158 -9.60 7.31 -7.59
C VAL A 158 -10.46 8.00 -6.55
N GLN A 159 -11.74 8.23 -6.89
CA GLN A 159 -12.64 9.00 -6.03
C GLN A 159 -13.25 8.19 -4.89
N ASN A 160 -13.52 6.89 -5.11
CA ASN A 160 -14.12 6.04 -4.11
C ASN A 160 -13.10 5.05 -3.54
N ASP A 161 -13.10 4.92 -2.22
CA ASP A 161 -12.22 4.00 -1.50
C ASP A 161 -12.45 2.54 -1.95
N CYS A 162 -13.70 2.18 -2.30
CA CYS A 162 -14.09 0.86 -2.80
C CYS A 162 -13.62 0.54 -4.23
N ASP A 163 -13.03 1.52 -4.92
CA ASP A 163 -12.47 1.35 -6.27
C ASP A 163 -10.95 1.15 -6.21
N ILE A 164 -10.39 0.92 -5.01
CA ILE A 164 -8.98 0.62 -4.78
C ILE A 164 -8.87 -0.69 -3.99
N LEU A 165 -8.03 -1.59 -4.48
CA LEU A 165 -7.70 -2.83 -3.82
C LEU A 165 -6.17 -2.91 -3.63
N PRO A 166 -5.66 -2.72 -2.40
CA PRO A 166 -4.28 -3.04 -2.08
C PRO A 166 -4.07 -4.56 -2.21
N VAL A 167 -3.12 -4.98 -3.04
CA VAL A 167 -2.80 -6.40 -3.26
C VAL A 167 -1.50 -6.77 -2.57
N PHE A 168 -0.51 -5.87 -2.63
CA PHE A 168 0.75 -6.05 -1.93
C PHE A 168 1.16 -4.81 -1.14
N LEU A 169 1.97 -5.04 -0.12
CA LEU A 169 2.72 -4.01 0.59
C LEU A 169 4.22 -4.29 0.42
N ALA A 170 4.92 -3.37 -0.23
CA ALA A 170 6.37 -3.38 -0.36
C ALA A 170 7.02 -2.52 0.72
N ILE A 171 8.02 -3.06 1.40
CA ILE A 171 8.91 -2.33 2.30
C ILE A 171 10.20 -2.03 1.56
N VAL A 172 10.48 -0.74 1.39
CA VAL A 172 11.52 -0.26 0.48
C VAL A 172 12.53 0.59 1.23
N GLN A 173 13.81 0.27 1.07
CA GLN A 173 14.92 1.05 1.61
C GLN A 173 15.04 2.38 0.89
N ILE A 174 15.42 3.43 1.61
CA ILE A 174 15.62 4.77 1.04
C ILE A 174 16.96 4.84 0.30
#